data_AF-A0A2W6DZV4-F1
#
_entry.id   AF-A0A2W6DZV4-F1
#
_cell.length_a   1.000
_cell.length_b   1.000
_cell.length_c   1.000
_cell.angle_alpha   90.00
_cell.angle_beta   90.00
_cell.angle_gamma   90.00
#
_symmetry.space_group_name_H-M   'P 1'
#
loop_
_entity.id
_entity.type
_entity.pdbx_description
1 polymer ?
#
loop_
_entity_poly.entity_id
_entity_poly.type
_entity_poly.pdbx_seq_one_letter_code
_entity_poly.pdbx_strand_id
1 'polypeptide(L)' 'DEDPDTVAKHFAAKLSRGLGTGVTVHTPTWVSVFSIQQRAVPTMQSRRCFLAGDAAHVHSPATGQGLNTG' A
#
# COMPACT_ATOMS: atom_id res chain seq x y z
N ASP A 1 9.45 -16.58 0.02
CA ASP A 1 8.01 -16.82 0.15
C ASP A 1 7.67 -17.02 1.61
N GLU A 2 7.00 -16.04 2.22
CA GLU A 2 6.52 -16.15 3.60
C GLU A 2 5.29 -17.07 3.60
N ASP A 3 5.26 -18.05 4.49
CA ASP A 3 4.12 -18.96 4.66
C ASP A 3 2.84 -18.14 4.95
N PRO A 4 1.77 -18.25 4.13
CA PRO A 4 0.52 -17.51 4.32
C PRO A 4 -0.09 -17.65 5.72
N ASP A 5 0.09 -18.80 6.38
CA ASP A 5 -0.41 -19.02 7.73
C ASP A 5 0.40 -18.26 8.78
N THR A 6 1.70 -18.06 8.52
CA THR A 6 2.56 -17.20 9.34
C THR A 6 2.12 -15.74 9.24
N VAL A 7 1.77 -15.28 8.03
CA VAL A 7 1.22 -13.93 7.81
C VAL A 7 -0.13 -13.76 8.51
N ALA A 8 -1.02 -14.75 8.43
CA ALA A 8 -2.30 -14.77 9.12
C ALA A 8 -2.13 -14.64 10.65
N LYS A 9 -1.21 -15.41 11.25
CA LYS A 9 -0.89 -15.35 12.68
C LYS A 9 -0.39 -13.97 13.09
N HIS A 10 0.48 -13.36 12.28
CA HIS A 10 1.01 -12.02 12.56
C HIS A 10 -0.10 -10.97 12.53
N PHE A 11 -1.00 -11.02 11.54
CA PHE A 11 -2.16 -10.13 11.51
C PHE A 11 -3.09 -10.36 12.70
N ALA A 12 -3.40 -11.61 13.05
CA ALA A 12 -4.23 -11.95 14.19
C ALA A 12 -3.68 -11.35 15.49
N ALA A 13 -2.36 -11.48 15.73
CA ALA A 13 -1.71 -10.89 16.90
C ALA A 13 -1.78 -9.35 16.91
N LYS A 14 -1.46 -8.70 15.79
CA LYS A 14 -1.49 -7.23 15.68
C LYS A 14 -2.89 -6.65 15.84
N LEU A 15 -3.88 -7.23 15.16
CA LEU A 15 -5.27 -6.79 15.23
C LEU A 15 -5.86 -7.03 16.61
N SER A 16 -5.58 -8.19 17.22
CA SER A 16 -6.06 -8.47 18.57
C SER A 16 -5.53 -7.45 19.58
N ARG A 17 -4.25 -7.09 19.47
CA ARG A 17 -3.64 -6.05 20.29
C ARG A 17 -4.25 -4.67 20.04
N GLY A 18 -4.47 -4.30 18.78
CA GLY A 18 -4.99 -2.98 18.42
C GLY A 18 -6.46 -2.78 18.77
N LEU A 19 -7.27 -3.84 18.70
CA LEU A 19 -8.72 -3.80 18.96
C LEU A 19 -9.09 -4.19 20.38
N GLY A 20 -8.15 -4.73 21.17
CA GLY A 20 -8.40 -5.15 22.56
C GLY A 20 -9.27 -6.40 22.71
N THR A 21 -9.44 -7.18 21.63
CA THR A 21 -10.26 -8.40 21.60
C THR A 21 -9.57 -9.47 20.76
N GLY A 22 -9.88 -10.75 20.99
CA GLY A 22 -9.33 -11.85 20.20
C GLY A 22 -9.84 -11.80 18.75
N VAL A 23 -8.92 -11.75 17.78
CA VAL A 23 -9.22 -11.74 16.34
C VAL A 23 -8.63 -12.98 15.68
N THR A 24 -9.45 -13.68 14.90
CA THR A 24 -9.01 -14.77 14.01
C THR A 24 -8.85 -14.23 12.59
N VAL A 25 -7.72 -14.53 11.96
CA VAL A 25 -7.44 -14.18 10.57
C VAL A 25 -7.26 -15.48 9.79
N HIS A 26 -8.02 -15.64 8.71
CA HIS A 26 -7.89 -16.77 7.80
C HIS A 26 -6.71 -16.57 6.84
N THR A 27 -6.26 -17.65 6.21
CA THR A 27 -5.15 -17.64 5.25
C THR A 27 -5.40 -16.59 4.15
N PRO A 28 -4.56 -15.54 4.05
CA PRO A 28 -4.80 -14.45 3.12
C PRO A 28 -4.49 -14.89 1.68
N THR A 29 -5.32 -14.45 0.74
CA THR A 29 -5.10 -14.70 -0.70
C THR A 29 -4.18 -13.66 -1.34
N TRP A 30 -4.09 -12.46 -0.75
CA TRP A 30 -3.18 -11.40 -1.17
C TRP A 30 -2.80 -10.53 0.02
N VAL A 31 -1.52 -10.15 0.09
CA VAL A 31 -0.98 -9.24 1.08
C VAL A 31 0.02 -8.32 0.38
N SER A 32 -0.05 -7.03 0.70
CA SER A 32 0.92 -6.04 0.26
C SER A 32 1.34 -5.18 1.44
N VAL A 33 2.63 -4.85 1.48
CA VAL A 33 3.20 -3.90 2.43
C VAL A 33 3.62 -2.68 1.64
N PHE A 34 3.16 -1.51 2.07
CA PHE A 34 3.52 -0.25 1.46
C PHE A 34 4.10 0.71 2.49
N SER A 35 5.00 1.57 2.03
CA SER A 35 5.54 2.68 2.82
C SER A 35 4.91 3.97 2.34
N ILE A 36 4.52 4.85 3.28
CA ILE A 36 3.96 6.15 2.95
C ILE A 36 5.06 7.04 2.38
N GLN A 37 4.85 7.54 1.16
CA GLN A 37 5.73 8.49 0.50
C GLN A 37 4.90 9.61 -0.13
N GLN A 38 5.48 10.81 -0.18
CA GLN A 38 4.93 11.95 -0.90
C GLN A 38 6.01 12.57 -1.77
N ARG A 39 5.96 12.32 -3.08
CA ARG A 39 6.97 12.78 -4.04
C ARG A 39 6.31 13.12 -5.37
N ALA A 40 6.88 14.08 -6.09
CA ALA A 40 6.46 14.43 -7.45
C ALA A 40 7.68 14.84 -8.29
N VAL A 41 7.62 14.56 -9.59
CA VAL A 41 8.64 15.01 -10.54
C VAL A 41 8.53 16.53 -10.75
N PRO A 42 9.66 17.23 -10.90
CA PRO A 42 9.62 18.68 -11.15
C PRO A 42 9.14 19.03 -12.56
N THR A 43 9.25 18.09 -13.51
CA THR A 43 8.89 18.30 -14.92
C THR A 43 8.13 17.08 -15.46
N MET A 44 6.94 17.32 -16.02
CA MET A 44 6.04 16.27 -16.53
C MET A 44 6.36 15.76 -17.94
N GLN A 45 7.26 16.44 -18.67
CA GLN A 45 7.58 16.11 -20.05
C GLN A 45 9.05 16.37 -20.39
N SER A 46 9.57 15.58 -21.33
CA SER A 46 10.84 15.83 -22.01
C SER A 46 10.69 15.48 -23.49
N ARG A 47 10.67 16.51 -24.34
CA ARG A 47 10.39 16.40 -25.78
C ARG A 47 9.06 15.67 -26.05
N ARG A 48 9.12 14.43 -26.54
CA ARG A 48 7.94 13.61 -26.88
C ARG A 48 7.63 12.54 -25.83
N CYS A 49 8.31 12.58 -24.69
CA CYS A 49 8.10 11.66 -23.58
C CYS A 49 7.39 12.38 -22.43
N PHE A 50 6.34 11.77 -21.89
CA PHE A 50 5.52 12.33 -20.82
C PHE A 50 5.48 11.35 -19.64
N LEU A 51 5.36 11.89 -18.43
CA LEU A 51 5.15 11.12 -17.19
C LEU A 51 3.73 11.38 -16.67
N ALA A 52 3.10 10.34 -16.13
CA ALA A 52 1.75 10.39 -15.57
C ALA A 52 1.61 9.35 -14.44
N GLY A 53 0.54 9.46 -13.65
CA GLY A 53 0.29 8.61 -12.47
C GLY A 53 1.49 8.44 -11.53
N ASP A 54 1.66 7.24 -11.00
CA ASP A 54 2.72 6.89 -10.04
C ASP A 54 4.14 7.13 -10.55
N ALA A 55 4.34 7.20 -11.87
CA ALA A 55 5.63 7.55 -12.46
C ALA A 55 5.96 9.05 -12.31
N ALA A 56 4.94 9.89 -12.14
CA ALA A 56 5.07 11.34 -11.98
C ALA A 56 4.90 11.79 -10.53
N HIS A 57 3.99 11.17 -9.78
CA HIS A 57 3.71 11.55 -8.39
C HIS A 57 3.26 10.34 -7.59
N VAL A 58 3.62 10.29 -6.31
CA VAL A 58 3.15 9.29 -5.35
C VAL A 58 2.70 10.01 -4.08
N HIS A 59 1.58 9.54 -3.53
CA HIS A 59 0.97 10.11 -2.33
C HIS A 59 0.58 9.01 -1.35
N SER A 60 0.26 9.40 -0.11
CA SER A 60 -0.35 8.49 0.84
C SER A 60 -1.64 7.89 0.27
N PRO A 61 -1.84 6.56 0.32
CA PRO A 61 -3.07 5.94 -0.17
C PRO A 61 -4.29 6.31 0.68
N ALA A 62 -4.08 6.89 1.87
CA ALA A 62 -5.15 7.30 2.78
C ALA A 62 -6.16 8.26 2.14
N THR A 63 -5.76 9.05 1.13
CA THR A 63 -6.64 9.99 0.43
C THR A 63 -7.35 9.39 -0.78
N GLY A 64 -7.00 8.16 -1.19
CA GLY A 64 -7.57 7.53 -2.39
C GLY A 64 -7.29 8.28 -3.70
N GLN A 65 -6.32 9.20 -3.72
CA GLN A 65 -6.05 10.03 -4.90
C GLN A 65 -5.26 9.33 -6.00
N GLY A 66 -4.46 8.30 -5.68
CA GLY A 66 -3.55 7.66 -6.64
C GLY A 66 -4.23 7.14 -7.91
N LEU A 67 -5.44 6.59 -7.80
CA LEU A 67 -6.21 6.12 -8.97
C LEU A 67 -6.82 7.26 -9.80
N ASN A 68 -7.12 8.40 -9.15
CA ASN A 68 -7.87 9.52 -9.75
C ASN A 68 -6.97 10.56 -10.41
N THR A 69 -5.69 10.63 -10.02
CA THR A 69 -4.67 11.55 -10.57
C THR A 69 -3.74 10.88 -11.59
N GLY A 70 -4.10 9.64 -12.00
CA GLY A 70 -3.41 8.84 -13.02
C GLY A 70 -3.24 9.55 -14.35
#